data_AF-A0A961AGS1-F1
#
_entry.id   AF-A0A961AGS1-F1
#
_cell.length_a   1.000
_cell.length_b   1.000
_cell.length_c   1.000
_cell.angle_alpha   90.00
_cell.angle_beta   90.00
_cell.angle_gamma   90.00
#
_symmetry.space_group_name_H-M   'P 1'
#
loop_
_entity.id
_entity.type
_entity.pdbx_description
1 polymer ?
#
loop_
_entity_poly.entity_id
_entity_poly.type
_entity_poly.pdbx_seq_one_letter_code
_entity_poly.pdbx_strand_id
1 'polypeptide(L)'
;RLEVSEDFWSQHGQKSEDERFAHHKGYVYCNGFPAGRQAYFAMLEMMAGYRSQVWGNPNWQFQPPTTVEEERQYLKNDMEHIGILFSHSRYAAPFIGGDIQTHAIPKP
;
A
#
# COMPACT_ATOMS: atom_id res chain seq x y z
N ARG A 1 22.22 9.32 -13.08
CA ARG A 1 21.99 9.86 -11.72
C ARG A 1 20.49 10.09 -11.63
N LEU A 2 19.76 9.27 -10.87
CA LEU A 2 18.33 9.48 -10.64
C LEU A 2 18.21 10.61 -9.62
N GLU A 3 17.88 11.82 -10.07
CA GLU A 3 17.46 12.90 -9.19
C GLU A 3 16.05 12.57 -8.72
N VAL A 4 15.94 12.20 -7.45
CA VAL A 4 14.65 11.93 -6.82
C VAL A 4 14.30 13.15 -5.98
N SER A 5 13.41 13.99 -6.53
CA SER A 5 12.77 15.07 -5.79
C SER A 5 11.79 14.50 -4.77
N GLU A 6 11.84 14.97 -3.52
CA GLU A 6 10.89 14.60 -2.46
C GLU A 6 9.48 15.17 -2.68
N ASP A 7 9.30 15.99 -3.71
CA ASP A 7 8.08 16.72 -4.00
C ASP A 7 7.05 15.81 -4.72
N PHE A 8 6.56 14.78 -4.01
CA PHE A 8 5.65 13.78 -4.57
C PHE A 8 4.17 14.12 -4.31
N TRP A 9 3.88 14.99 -3.35
CA TRP A 9 2.53 15.57 -3.20
C TRP A 9 2.10 16.25 -4.50
N SER A 10 3.02 16.93 -5.18
CA SER A 10 2.75 17.56 -6.47
C SER A 10 2.62 16.57 -7.63
N GLN A 11 3.00 15.29 -7.49
CA GLN A 11 2.85 14.27 -8.55
C GLN A 11 1.59 13.41 -8.39
N HIS A 12 1.19 13.08 -7.15
CA HIS A 12 0.03 12.23 -6.87
C HIS A 12 -1.13 12.95 -6.17
N GLY A 13 -0.92 14.20 -5.75
CA GLY A 13 -1.92 15.10 -5.15
C GLY A 13 -2.48 16.15 -6.09
N GLN A 14 -2.26 16.02 -7.39
CA GLN A 14 -2.86 16.91 -8.38
C GLN A 14 -4.36 16.71 -8.57
N LYS A 15 -4.89 15.55 -8.15
CA LYS A 15 -6.32 15.25 -8.20
C LYS A 15 -7.02 15.86 -6.99
N SER A 16 -8.22 16.40 -7.20
CA SER A 16 -9.03 16.91 -6.09
C SER A 16 -9.37 15.78 -5.11
N GLU A 17 -9.73 16.12 -3.87
CA GLU A 17 -10.19 15.13 -2.90
C GLU A 17 -11.41 14.37 -3.44
N ASP A 18 -12.34 15.08 -4.09
CA ASP A 18 -13.51 14.46 -4.74
C ASP A 18 -13.10 13.42 -5.79
N GLU A 19 -12.11 13.71 -6.63
CA GLU A 19 -11.61 12.76 -7.62
C GLU A 19 -10.88 11.56 -7.00
N ARG A 20 -10.22 11.77 -5.87
CA ARG A 20 -9.50 10.71 -5.13
C ARG A 20 -10.43 9.75 -4.43
N PHE A 21 -11.57 10.23 -3.95
CA PHE A 21 -12.59 9.44 -3.25
C PHE A 21 -13.81 9.08 -4.13
N ALA A 22 -13.81 9.50 -5.39
CA ALA A 22 -14.87 9.18 -6.35
C ALA A 22 -15.05 7.65 -6.50
N HIS A 23 -16.30 7.24 -6.73
CA HIS A 23 -16.68 5.83 -6.94
C HIS A 23 -16.32 4.88 -5.79
N HIS A 24 -16.25 5.37 -4.55
CA HIS A 24 -15.83 4.59 -3.38
C HIS A 24 -14.42 4.01 -3.49
N LYS A 25 -13.60 4.55 -4.40
CA LYS A 25 -12.20 4.17 -4.50
C LYS A 25 -11.44 4.94 -3.43
N GLY A 26 -10.80 4.21 -2.52
CA GLY A 26 -9.91 4.81 -1.53
C GLY A 26 -8.64 5.37 -2.18
N TYR A 27 -7.92 6.21 -1.43
CA TYR A 27 -6.61 6.71 -1.83
C TYR A 27 -5.54 6.15 -0.90
N VAL A 28 -4.49 5.57 -1.47
CA VAL A 28 -3.33 5.09 -0.71
C VAL A 28 -2.23 6.14 -0.75
N TYR A 29 -1.85 6.65 0.41
CA TYR A 29 -0.68 7.49 0.59
C TYR A 29 0.43 6.69 1.26
N CYS A 30 1.65 6.76 0.72
CA CYS A 30 2.83 6.14 1.30
C CYS A 30 3.92 7.20 1.43
N ASN A 31 4.44 7.41 2.64
CA ASN A 31 5.63 8.22 2.89
C ASN A 31 6.86 7.30 3.04
N GLY A 32 8.07 7.85 2.90
CA GLY A 32 9.32 7.12 3.15
C GLY A 32 10.29 7.11 1.96
N PHE A 33 11.30 6.23 2.01
CA PHE A 33 12.37 6.15 1.02
C PHE A 33 11.82 5.93 -0.41
N PRO A 34 12.20 6.75 -1.42
CA PRO A 34 11.52 6.73 -2.72
C PRO A 34 11.50 5.39 -3.45
N ALA A 35 12.62 4.65 -3.47
CA ALA A 35 12.64 3.34 -4.13
C ALA A 35 11.78 2.32 -3.38
N GLY A 36 11.71 2.42 -2.04
CA GLY A 36 10.81 1.60 -1.23
C GLY A 36 9.34 1.89 -1.53
N ARG A 37 8.97 3.17 -1.70
CA ARG A 37 7.61 3.55 -2.11
C ARG A 37 7.25 3.04 -3.50
N GLN A 38 8.15 3.17 -4.47
CA GLN A 38 7.92 2.65 -5.82
C GLN A 38 7.73 1.13 -5.81
N ALA A 39 8.57 0.40 -5.06
CA ALA A 39 8.40 -1.03 -4.86
C ALA A 39 7.05 -1.37 -4.21
N TYR A 40 6.62 -0.58 -3.21
CA TYR A 40 5.33 -0.74 -2.56
C TYR A 40 4.15 -0.57 -3.52
N PHE A 41 4.10 0.51 -4.29
CA PHE A 41 3.00 0.72 -5.24
C PHE A 41 2.98 -0.34 -6.35
N ALA A 42 4.13 -0.76 -6.87
CA ALA A 42 4.21 -1.83 -7.85
C ALA A 42 3.68 -3.16 -7.28
N MET A 43 4.04 -3.48 -6.03
CA MET A 43 3.51 -4.64 -5.33
C MET A 43 1.99 -4.55 -5.12
N LEU A 44 1.46 -3.40 -4.69
CA LEU A 44 0.02 -3.22 -4.51
C LEU A 44 -0.76 -3.45 -5.81
N GLU A 45 -0.26 -2.97 -6.94
CA GLU A 45 -0.88 -3.19 -8.25
C GLU A 45 -0.94 -4.70 -8.60
N MET A 46 0.18 -5.41 -8.42
CA MET A 46 0.24 -6.86 -8.64
C MET A 46 -0.69 -7.63 -7.69
N MET A 47 -0.70 -7.26 -6.40
CA MET A 47 -1.53 -7.90 -5.39
C MET A 47 -3.02 -7.63 -5.61
N ALA A 48 -3.39 -6.44 -6.07
CA ALA A 48 -4.77 -6.13 -6.43
C ALA A 48 -5.26 -7.02 -7.59
N GLY A 49 -4.42 -7.20 -8.62
CA GLY A 49 -4.71 -8.10 -9.73
C GLY A 49 -4.87 -9.56 -9.28
N TYR A 50 -3.93 -10.05 -8.46
CA TYR A 50 -3.98 -11.39 -7.88
C TYR A 50 -5.24 -11.61 -7.03
N ARG A 51 -5.51 -10.73 -6.06
CA ARG A 51 -6.66 -10.84 -5.16
C ARG A 51 -7.98 -10.77 -5.91
N SER A 52 -8.08 -9.92 -6.93
CA SER A 52 -9.25 -9.85 -7.82
C SER A 52 -9.53 -11.18 -8.52
N GLN A 53 -8.49 -11.87 -9.01
CA GLN A 53 -8.64 -13.20 -9.61
C GLN A 53 -9.08 -14.26 -8.58
N VAL A 54 -8.53 -14.21 -7.37
CA VAL A 54 -8.88 -15.14 -6.29
C VAL A 54 -10.33 -14.96 -5.86
N TRP A 55 -10.74 -13.73 -5.57
CA TRP A 55 -12.10 -13.40 -5.11
C TRP A 55 -13.15 -13.49 -6.20
N GLY A 56 -12.75 -13.30 -7.46
CA GLY A 56 -13.63 -13.41 -8.62
C GLY A 56 -13.87 -14.83 -9.11
N ASN A 57 -13.15 -15.83 -8.58
CA ASN A 57 -13.31 -17.22 -9.00
C ASN A 57 -14.50 -17.87 -8.26
N PRO A 58 -15.59 -18.25 -8.95
CA PRO A 58 -16.79 -18.78 -8.31
C PRO A 58 -16.61 -20.16 -7.67
N ASN A 59 -15.52 -20.88 -8.00
CA ASN A 59 -15.23 -22.20 -7.45
C ASN A 59 -14.37 -22.13 -6.19
N TRP A 60 -13.67 -21.01 -5.96
CA TRP A 60 -12.78 -20.84 -4.84
C TRP A 60 -13.53 -19.99 -3.82
N GLN A 61 -13.90 -20.57 -2.67
CA GLN A 61 -14.78 -19.95 -1.67
C GLN A 61 -14.11 -18.81 -0.87
N PHE A 62 -13.24 -18.03 -1.51
CA PHE A 62 -12.58 -16.86 -0.94
C PHE A 62 -13.40 -15.60 -1.23
N GLN A 63 -13.34 -14.63 -0.33
CA GLN A 63 -14.07 -13.36 -0.45
C GLN A 63 -13.16 -12.17 -0.13
N PRO A 64 -13.45 -10.98 -0.69
CA PRO A 64 -12.76 -9.76 -0.30
C PRO A 64 -13.06 -9.41 1.16
N PRO A 65 -12.18 -8.63 1.82
CA PRO A 65 -12.49 -8.05 3.12
C PRO A 65 -13.74 -7.18 3.03
N THR A 66 -14.58 -7.27 4.04
CA THR A 66 -15.86 -6.55 4.17
C THR A 66 -15.83 -5.50 5.27
N THR A 67 -14.81 -5.53 6.12
CA THR A 67 -14.60 -4.56 7.19
C THR A 67 -13.20 -3.94 7.13
N VAL A 68 -13.05 -2.75 7.70
CA VAL A 68 -11.74 -2.09 7.84
C VAL A 68 -10.75 -2.96 8.62
N GLU A 69 -11.25 -3.74 9.58
CA GLU A 69 -10.43 -4.63 10.40
C GLU A 69 -9.92 -5.84 9.62
N GLU A 70 -10.69 -6.35 8.66
CA GLU A 70 -10.24 -7.39 7.73
C GLU A 70 -9.23 -6.82 6.71
N GLU A 71 -9.49 -5.62 6.16
CA GLU A 71 -8.55 -4.91 5.28
C GLU A 71 -7.20 -4.66 5.96
N ARG A 72 -7.22 -4.37 7.27
CA ARG A 72 -6.03 -4.16 8.10
C ARG A 72 -5.04 -5.32 8.05
N GLN A 73 -5.52 -6.56 7.95
CA GLN A 73 -4.66 -7.74 7.87
C GLN A 73 -3.90 -7.81 6.54
N TYR A 74 -4.57 -7.46 5.44
CA TYR A 74 -3.93 -7.37 4.13
C TYR A 74 -2.89 -6.24 4.09
N LEU A 75 -3.24 -5.06 4.63
CA LEU A 75 -2.30 -3.94 4.75
C LEU A 75 -1.07 -4.35 5.57
N LYS A 76 -1.26 -5.06 6.68
CA LYS A 76 -0.15 -5.55 7.50
C LYS A 76 0.75 -6.50 6.70
N ASN A 77 0.18 -7.49 6.01
CA ASN A 77 0.93 -8.41 5.17
C ASN A 77 1.71 -7.69 4.05
N ASP A 78 1.10 -6.68 3.43
CA ASP A 78 1.75 -5.86 2.41
C ASP A 78 2.95 -5.10 2.98
N MET A 79 2.84 -4.56 4.20
CA MET A 79 3.95 -3.92 4.90
C MET A 79 5.04 -4.90 5.34
N GLU A 80 4.68 -6.13 5.74
CA GLU A 80 5.66 -7.19 6.04
C GLU A 80 6.51 -7.54 4.82
N HIS A 81 5.88 -7.65 3.64
CA HIS A 81 6.57 -7.90 2.39
C HIS A 81 7.61 -6.81 2.08
N ILE A 82 7.24 -5.54 2.27
CA ILE A 82 8.17 -4.42 2.10
C ILE A 82 9.31 -4.48 3.13
N GLY A 83 9.00 -4.83 4.38
CA GLY A 83 10.02 -5.07 5.41
C GLY A 83 11.07 -6.10 4.97
N ILE A 84 10.63 -7.19 4.34
CA ILE A 84 11.52 -8.23 3.78
C ILE A 84 12.39 -7.65 2.65
N LEU A 85 11.82 -6.84 1.74
CA LEU A 85 12.63 -6.22 0.69
C LEU A 85 13.72 -5.30 1.25
N PHE A 86 13.42 -4.56 2.31
CA PHE A 86 14.40 -3.72 2.98
C PHE A 86 15.49 -4.51 3.70
N SER A 87 15.17 -5.66 4.31
CA SER A 87 16.17 -6.52 4.98
C SER A 87 17.19 -7.12 4.01
N HIS A 88 16.82 -7.25 2.74
CA HIS A 88 17.71 -7.68 1.65
C HIS A 88 18.29 -6.51 0.83
N SER A 89 17.98 -5.27 1.20
CA SER A 89 18.47 -4.10 0.48
C SER A 89 19.87 -3.69 0.95
N ARG A 90 20.60 -2.96 0.08
CA ARG A 90 21.84 -2.27 0.45
C ARG A 90 21.59 -0.87 1.01
N TYR A 91 20.33 -0.54 1.30
CA TYR A 91 19.98 0.78 1.80
C TYR A 91 20.44 0.89 3.26
N ALA A 92 21.37 1.80 3.51
CA ALA A 92 21.94 2.03 4.84
C ALA A 92 20.93 2.78 5.72
N ALA A 93 19.95 2.05 6.26
CA ALA A 93 19.00 2.59 7.21
C ALA A 93 18.93 1.70 8.45
N PRO A 94 19.66 2.05 9.52
CA PRO A 94 19.72 1.23 10.74
C PRO A 94 18.39 1.19 11.51
N PHE A 95 17.40 1.99 11.10
CA PHE A 95 16.11 2.13 11.76
C PHE A 95 14.92 1.70 10.89
N ILE A 96 15.15 1.07 9.73
CA ILE A 96 14.05 0.44 9.00
C ILE A 96 13.77 -0.92 9.62
N GLY A 97 12.64 -1.01 10.30
CA GLY A 97 12.21 -2.17 11.07
C GLY A 97 11.41 -1.77 12.30
N GLY A 98 10.84 -2.76 12.98
CA GLY A 98 9.93 -2.59 14.11
C GLY A 98 8.57 -3.23 13.85
N ASP A 99 7.73 -3.25 14.88
CA ASP A 99 6.39 -3.81 14.76
C ASP A 99 5.51 -2.92 13.88
N ILE A 100 4.80 -3.54 12.93
CA ILE A 100 3.81 -2.84 12.10
C ILE A 100 2.64 -2.41 12.98
N GLN A 101 2.41 -1.10 13.03
CA GLN A 101 1.29 -0.50 13.75
C GLN A 101 0.23 -0.04 12.75
N THR A 102 -1.03 -0.29 13.10
CA THR A 102 -2.19 0.03 12.26
C THR A 102 -3.23 0.74 13.12
N HIS A 103 -3.76 1.85 12.63
CA HIS A 103 -4.82 2.61 13.31
C HIS A 103 -5.97 2.85 12.35
N ALA A 104 -7.15 2.29 12.66
CA ALA A 104 -8.37 2.58 11.93
C ALA A 104 -8.91 3.94 12.40
N ILE A 105 -9.17 4.84 11.46
CA ILE A 105 -9.82 6.13 11.74
C ILE A 105 -11.33 5.90 11.63
N PRO A 106 -12.11 6.11 12.70
CA PRO A 106 -13.55 5.97 12.63
C PRO A 106 -14.14 7.04 11.70
N LYS A 107 -15.25 6.71 11.05
CA LYS A 107 -16.02 7.68 10.27
C LYS A 107 -16.44 8.86 11.20
N PRO A 108 -16.31 10.12 10.75
CA PRO A 108 -16.83 11.28 11.47
C PRO A 108 -18.35 11.21 11.74
#